data_AF-A0A6P6YF06-F1
#
_entry.id   AF-A0A6P6YF06-F1
#
_cell.length_a   1.000
_cell.length_b   1.000
_cell.length_c   1.000
_cell.angle_alpha   90.00
_cell.angle_beta   90.00
_cell.angle_gamma   90.00
#
_symmetry.space_group_name_H-M   'P 1'
#
loop_
_entity.id
_entity.type
_entity.pdbx_description
1 polymer ?
#
loop_
_entity_poly.entity_id
_entity_poly.type
_entity_poly.pdbx_seq_one_letter_code
_entity_poly.pdbx_strand_id
1 'polypeptide(L)'
;MIKSAMQNLTKSNDNELEFCDNIDLSISIESIYESASEIGEHFKKLIQLFGAETFEILIPCIVRVLENLENVTVQRDNCLKLLEKLNKQIYDLQQDHQKRKNEQLKFQLEIEDIDELWRKENGKLEQYIKYLENENNRLSSIKNDDNLSRSLMNLKPEKEINIEKSAIFHKNEIHNNTVQLDKLRTKIKILKNEIELKNEENVDLRKKLNNLDMENKNIRKIISSLLDNIICLNHGETSNNNENDVKWKEKIAILEEKLLIYKQQFESEHNDLIEIAIEKLQPSESDRIKMEDLPVQGPIPKEPDEKLFWSPRNNQNRNRIWSFFPKLSLNKLIK
;
A
#
# COMPACT_ATOMS: atom_id res chain seq x y z
N MET A 1 -39.48 -13.00 4.38
CA MET A 1 -38.18 -12.95 5.09
C MET A 1 -37.05 -12.39 4.23
N ILE A 2 -36.77 -12.91 3.03
CA ILE A 2 -35.64 -12.44 2.18
C ILE A 2 -35.78 -10.96 1.77
N LYS A 3 -36.99 -10.52 1.35
CA LYS A 3 -37.26 -9.09 1.04
C LYS A 3 -37.03 -8.17 2.25
N SER A 4 -37.40 -8.61 3.45
CA SER A 4 -37.21 -7.84 4.69
C SER A 4 -35.74 -7.77 5.10
N ALA A 5 -34.97 -8.84 4.86
CA ALA A 5 -33.52 -8.87 5.10
C ALA A 5 -32.76 -7.95 4.12
N MET A 6 -33.16 -7.92 2.84
CA MET A 6 -32.58 -6.98 1.86
C MET A 6 -32.94 -5.52 2.14
N GLN A 7 -34.14 -5.26 2.67
CA GLN A 7 -34.58 -3.91 3.02
C GLN A 7 -33.91 -3.38 4.31
N ASN A 8 -33.47 -4.28 5.21
CA ASN A 8 -32.70 -3.90 6.39
C ASN A 8 -31.20 -3.69 6.08
N LEU A 9 -30.63 -4.43 5.12
CA LEU A 9 -29.26 -4.20 4.64
C LEU A 9 -29.12 -2.87 3.89
N THR A 10 -30.15 -2.46 3.14
CA THR A 10 -30.17 -1.17 2.44
C THR A 10 -30.33 0.01 3.40
N LYS A 11 -31.26 -0.07 4.36
CA LYS A 11 -31.45 0.98 5.37
C LYS A 11 -30.26 1.16 6.34
N SER A 12 -29.48 0.11 6.59
CA SER A 12 -28.29 0.21 7.43
C SER A 12 -27.16 0.98 6.74
N ASN A 13 -27.05 0.87 5.41
CA ASN A 13 -26.06 1.63 4.64
C ASN A 13 -26.41 3.12 4.55
N ASP A 14 -27.70 3.46 4.53
CA ASP A 14 -28.15 4.86 4.39
C ASP A 14 -27.87 5.68 5.67
N ASN A 15 -27.97 5.07 6.85
CA ASN A 15 -27.69 5.75 8.13
C ASN A 15 -26.18 5.89 8.44
N GLU A 16 -25.32 5.07 7.82
CA GLU A 16 -23.85 5.20 7.96
C GLU A 16 -23.28 6.27 7.01
N LEU A 17 -24.01 6.66 5.96
CA LEU A 17 -23.59 7.74 5.05
C LEU A 17 -23.71 9.13 5.69
N GLU A 18 -24.73 9.38 6.52
CA GLU A 18 -24.98 10.71 7.13
C GLU A 18 -23.89 11.16 8.12
N PHE A 19 -23.07 10.24 8.64
CA PHE A 19 -21.98 10.61 9.55
C PHE A 19 -20.74 11.15 8.80
N CYS A 20 -20.57 10.77 7.53
CA CYS A 20 -19.42 11.18 6.72
C CYS A 20 -19.59 12.55 6.06
N ASP A 21 -20.84 13.02 5.89
CA ASP A 21 -21.16 14.29 5.24
C ASP A 21 -20.81 15.54 6.07
N ASN A 22 -20.39 15.35 7.34
CA ASN A 22 -19.94 16.44 8.22
C ASN A 22 -18.41 16.64 8.22
N ILE A 23 -17.66 15.90 7.39
CA ILE A 23 -16.22 16.14 7.24
C ILE A 23 -16.04 17.21 6.17
N ASP A 24 -15.69 18.42 6.60
CA ASP A 24 -15.31 19.50 5.69
C ASP A 24 -14.06 19.09 4.90
N LEU A 25 -14.28 18.53 3.71
CA LEU A 25 -13.25 18.08 2.78
C LEU A 25 -12.44 19.25 2.20
N SER A 26 -12.84 20.49 2.44
CA SER A 26 -12.14 21.68 1.96
C SER A 26 -10.80 21.93 2.68
N ILE A 27 -10.63 21.39 3.90
CA ILE A 27 -9.39 21.55 4.65
C ILE A 27 -8.36 20.55 4.13
N SER A 28 -7.42 21.07 3.36
CA SER A 28 -6.25 20.38 2.82
C SER A 28 -4.99 20.90 3.53
N ILE A 29 -3.91 20.13 3.48
CA ILE A 29 -2.59 20.59 3.96
C ILE A 29 -2.20 21.90 3.25
N GLU A 30 -2.54 22.04 1.97
CA GLU A 30 -2.27 23.24 1.18
C GLU A 30 -3.05 24.46 1.69
N SER A 31 -4.34 24.30 2.02
CA SER A 31 -5.15 25.40 2.56
C SER A 31 -4.71 25.82 3.97
N ILE A 32 -4.15 24.89 4.76
CA ILE A 32 -3.55 25.20 6.06
C ILE A 32 -2.29 26.04 5.89
N TYR A 33 -1.45 25.74 4.90
CA TYR A 33 -0.26 26.55 4.62
C TYR A 33 -0.60 27.92 4.05
N GLU A 34 -1.61 28.03 3.19
CA GLU A 34 -2.11 29.32 2.71
C GLU A 34 -2.62 30.18 3.87
N SER A 35 -3.45 29.60 4.74
CA SER A 35 -3.94 30.24 5.97
C SER A 35 -2.79 30.65 6.90
N ALA A 36 -1.79 29.78 7.10
CA ALA A 36 -0.63 30.09 7.91
C ALA A 36 0.17 31.28 7.33
N SER A 37 0.29 31.37 6.00
CA SER A 37 0.98 32.48 5.34
C SER A 37 0.23 33.80 5.49
N GLU A 38 -1.09 33.79 5.31
CA GLU A 38 -1.93 34.99 5.49
C GLU A 38 -1.88 35.48 6.94
N ILE A 39 -2.05 34.55 7.89
CA ILE A 39 -1.93 34.83 9.32
C ILE A 39 -0.55 35.42 9.65
N GLY A 40 0.53 34.83 9.12
CA GLY A 40 1.89 35.33 9.29
C GLY A 40 2.09 36.76 8.78
N GLU A 41 1.51 37.10 7.62
CA GLU A 41 1.54 38.45 7.08
C GLU A 41 0.78 39.46 7.95
N HIS A 42 -0.38 39.07 8.48
CA HIS A 42 -1.13 39.89 9.44
C HIS A 42 -0.34 40.13 10.73
N PHE A 43 0.31 39.10 11.29
CA PHE A 43 1.18 39.26 12.46
C PHE A 43 2.37 40.16 12.17
N LYS A 44 2.96 40.10 10.96
CA LYS A 44 4.02 41.01 10.56
C LYS A 44 3.56 42.48 10.58
N LYS A 45 2.38 42.76 10.03
CA LYS A 45 1.77 44.11 10.04
C LYS A 45 1.46 44.56 11.47
N LEU A 46 0.94 43.67 12.32
CA LEU A 46 0.62 43.98 13.71
C LEU A 46 1.86 44.22 14.58
N ILE A 47 2.93 43.42 14.40
CA ILE A 47 4.20 43.62 15.10
C ILE A 47 4.84 44.96 14.73
N GLN A 48 4.71 45.40 13.47
CA GLN A 48 5.17 46.72 13.04
C GLN A 48 4.43 47.87 13.76
N LEU A 49 3.16 47.67 14.15
CA LEU A 49 2.33 48.69 14.79
C LEU A 49 2.41 48.69 16.33
N PHE A 50 2.40 47.51 16.95
CA PHE A 50 2.26 47.34 18.41
C PHE A 50 3.53 46.80 19.09
N GLY A 51 4.61 46.58 18.34
CA GLY A 51 5.84 45.98 18.85
C GLY A 51 5.77 44.46 19.01
N ALA A 52 6.95 43.85 19.11
CA ALA A 52 7.12 42.39 19.16
C ALA A 52 6.66 41.75 20.48
N GLU A 53 6.80 42.46 21.60
CA GLU A 53 6.59 41.93 22.96
C GLU A 53 5.14 41.47 23.19
N THR A 54 4.16 42.16 22.59
CA THR A 54 2.74 41.82 22.72
C THR A 54 2.40 40.45 22.11
N PHE A 55 3.16 39.98 21.13
CA PHE A 55 2.86 38.78 20.34
C PHE A 55 3.79 37.60 20.64
N GLU A 56 4.73 37.77 21.56
CA GLU A 56 5.76 36.77 21.91
C GLU A 56 5.16 35.45 22.39
N ILE A 57 4.04 35.50 23.11
CA ILE A 57 3.33 34.32 23.62
C ILE A 57 2.25 33.82 22.64
N LEU A 58 1.65 34.75 21.87
CA LEU A 58 0.53 34.42 20.99
C LEU A 58 0.98 33.66 19.74
N ILE A 59 2.09 34.07 19.11
CA ILE A 59 2.61 33.43 17.90
C ILE A 59 2.91 31.94 18.11
N PRO A 60 3.66 31.53 19.16
CA PRO A 60 3.88 30.11 19.44
C PRO A 60 2.59 29.32 19.68
N CYS A 61 1.58 29.95 20.30
CA CYS A 61 0.29 29.30 20.56
C CYS A 61 -0.48 29.03 19.24
N ILE A 62 -0.51 30.00 18.34
CA ILE A 62 -1.17 29.88 17.03
C ILE A 62 -0.43 28.87 16.15
N VAL A 63 0.90 28.90 16.15
CA VAL A 63 1.69 27.90 15.42
C VAL A 63 1.39 26.49 15.92
N ARG A 64 1.30 26.29 17.24
CA ARG A 64 0.91 24.98 17.81
C ARG A 64 -0.49 24.53 17.36
N VAL A 65 -1.45 25.46 17.26
CA VAL A 65 -2.80 25.14 16.76
C VAL A 65 -2.75 24.73 15.29
N LEU A 66 -1.99 25.45 14.46
CA LEU A 66 -1.81 25.13 13.04
C LEU A 66 -1.04 23.80 12.83
N GLU A 67 -0.03 23.51 13.64
CA GLU A 67 0.67 22.22 13.65
C GLU A 67 -0.26 21.06 14.03
N ASN A 68 -1.14 21.26 15.01
CA ASN A 68 -2.15 20.26 15.39
C ASN A 68 -3.15 20.05 14.25
N LEU A 69 -3.56 21.12 13.57
CA LEU A 69 -4.46 21.03 12.42
C LEU A 69 -3.81 20.31 11.24
N GLU A 70 -2.53 20.57 10.96
CA GLU A 70 -1.74 19.83 9.96
C GLU A 70 -1.69 18.34 10.31
N ASN A 71 -1.37 18.00 11.57
CA ASN A 71 -1.33 16.61 12.02
C ASN A 71 -2.67 15.88 11.86
N VAL A 72 -3.78 16.51 12.26
CA VAL A 72 -5.12 15.93 12.11
C VAL A 72 -5.47 15.73 10.63
N THR A 73 -5.09 16.69 9.77
CA THR A 73 -5.34 16.61 8.32
C THR A 73 -4.53 15.49 7.66
N VAL A 74 -3.25 15.36 8.03
CA VAL A 74 -2.39 14.25 7.56
C VAL A 74 -2.94 12.90 8.02
N GLN A 75 -3.36 12.79 9.28
CA GLN A 75 -3.96 11.56 9.81
C GLN A 75 -5.24 11.20 9.06
N ARG A 76 -6.13 12.19 8.83
CA ARG A 76 -7.35 12.03 8.03
C ARG A 76 -7.02 11.53 6.62
N ASP A 77 -6.06 12.14 5.92
CA ASP A 77 -5.68 11.73 4.56
C ASP A 77 -5.16 10.28 4.52
N ASN A 78 -4.40 9.87 5.54
CA ASN A 78 -3.94 8.49 5.66
C ASN A 78 -5.11 7.52 5.92
N CYS A 79 -6.07 7.91 6.77
CA CYS A 79 -7.30 7.15 7.00
C CYS A 79 -8.14 7.03 5.71
N LEU A 80 -8.30 8.12 4.94
CA LEU A 80 -9.00 8.10 3.66
C LEU A 80 -8.33 7.18 2.64
N LYS A 81 -7.00 7.21 2.53
CA LYS A 81 -6.25 6.27 1.67
C LYS A 81 -6.43 4.82 2.11
N LEU A 82 -6.50 4.56 3.41
CA LEU A 82 -6.76 3.20 3.92
C LEU A 82 -8.20 2.77 3.61
N LEU A 83 -9.16 3.66 3.79
CA LEU A 83 -10.57 3.43 3.46
C LEU A 83 -10.74 3.11 1.97
N GLU A 84 -10.11 3.87 1.08
CA GLU A 84 -10.12 3.62 -0.37
C GLU A 84 -9.56 2.23 -0.71
N LYS A 85 -8.44 1.83 -0.06
CA LYS A 85 -7.87 0.48 -0.23
C LYS A 85 -8.82 -0.61 0.23
N LEU A 86 -9.45 -0.45 1.39
CA LEU A 86 -10.41 -1.42 1.93
C LEU A 86 -11.65 -1.52 1.04
N ASN A 87 -12.19 -0.40 0.58
CA ASN A 87 -13.33 -0.38 -0.33
C ASN A 87 -13.01 -1.09 -1.65
N LYS A 88 -11.81 -0.89 -2.19
CA LYS A 88 -11.35 -1.63 -3.37
C LYS A 88 -11.26 -3.14 -3.10
N GLN A 89 -10.69 -3.54 -1.98
CA GLN A 89 -10.61 -4.96 -1.59
C GLN A 89 -12.01 -5.59 -1.43
N ILE A 90 -12.94 -4.87 -0.79
CA ILE A 90 -14.33 -5.32 -0.64
C ILE A 90 -14.97 -5.51 -2.03
N TYR A 91 -14.80 -4.55 -2.93
CA TYR A 91 -15.32 -4.63 -4.29
C TYR A 91 -14.76 -5.84 -5.05
N ASP A 92 -13.44 -6.05 -4.99
CA ASP A 92 -12.78 -7.18 -5.66
C ASP A 92 -13.28 -8.53 -5.09
N LEU A 93 -13.40 -8.64 -3.76
CA LEU A 93 -13.92 -9.83 -3.09
C LEU A 93 -15.39 -10.12 -3.44
N GLN A 94 -16.23 -9.08 -3.50
CA GLN A 94 -17.63 -9.21 -3.91
C GLN A 94 -17.74 -9.69 -5.35
N GLN A 95 -16.93 -9.14 -6.26
CA GLN A 95 -16.86 -9.62 -7.64
C GLN A 95 -16.42 -11.08 -7.74
N ASP A 96 -15.37 -11.47 -7.03
CA ASP A 96 -14.86 -12.83 -7.07
C ASP A 96 -15.85 -13.84 -6.48
N HIS A 97 -16.53 -13.47 -5.40
CA HIS A 97 -17.61 -14.28 -4.84
C HIS A 97 -18.77 -14.45 -5.83
N GLN A 98 -19.14 -13.39 -6.56
CA GLN A 98 -20.18 -13.46 -7.59
C GLN A 98 -19.75 -14.34 -8.77
N LYS A 99 -18.49 -14.25 -9.21
CA LYS A 99 -17.93 -15.12 -10.26
C LYS A 99 -17.99 -16.59 -9.86
N ARG A 100 -17.54 -16.92 -8.65
CA ARG A 100 -17.58 -18.31 -8.13
C ARG A 100 -19.00 -18.85 -8.08
N LYS A 101 -19.98 -18.06 -7.64
CA LYS A 101 -21.40 -18.45 -7.66
C LYS A 101 -21.90 -18.71 -9.07
N ASN A 102 -21.55 -17.85 -10.02
CA ASN A 102 -21.94 -18.01 -11.42
C ASN A 102 -21.30 -19.25 -12.05
N GLU A 103 -20.03 -19.54 -11.74
CA GLU A 103 -19.34 -20.76 -12.18
C GLU A 103 -19.99 -22.00 -11.58
N GLN A 104 -20.28 -22.00 -10.29
CA GLN A 104 -21.01 -23.10 -9.64
C GLN A 104 -22.36 -23.36 -10.30
N LEU A 105 -23.12 -22.31 -10.61
CA LEU A 105 -24.40 -22.44 -11.31
C LEU A 105 -24.24 -23.02 -12.72
N LYS A 106 -23.21 -22.59 -13.46
CA LYS A 106 -22.90 -23.15 -14.78
C LYS A 106 -22.56 -24.64 -14.71
N PHE A 107 -21.70 -25.02 -13.77
CA PHE A 107 -21.36 -26.44 -13.56
C PHE A 107 -22.59 -27.26 -13.18
N GLN A 108 -23.50 -26.72 -12.37
CA GLN A 108 -24.74 -27.40 -12.02
C GLN A 108 -25.63 -27.63 -13.25
N LEU A 109 -25.78 -26.63 -14.13
CA LEU A 109 -26.52 -26.76 -15.38
C LEU A 109 -25.88 -27.78 -16.33
N GLU A 110 -24.55 -27.77 -16.46
CA GLU A 110 -23.82 -28.75 -17.28
C GLU A 110 -24.01 -30.19 -16.78
N ILE A 111 -24.05 -30.39 -15.45
CA ILE A 111 -24.35 -31.69 -14.86
C ILE A 111 -25.78 -32.12 -15.18
N GLU A 112 -26.76 -31.23 -15.04
CA GLU A 112 -28.16 -31.51 -15.38
C GLU A 112 -28.32 -31.89 -16.86
N ASP A 113 -27.60 -31.21 -17.76
CA ASP A 113 -27.57 -31.53 -19.20
C ASP A 113 -26.97 -32.92 -19.47
N ILE A 114 -25.86 -33.27 -18.80
CA ILE A 114 -25.24 -34.60 -18.91
C ILE A 114 -26.19 -35.69 -18.41
N ASP A 115 -26.84 -35.47 -17.26
CA ASP A 115 -27.80 -36.42 -16.70
C ASP A 115 -29.01 -36.61 -17.63
N GLU A 116 -29.51 -35.54 -18.26
CA GLU A 116 -30.55 -35.64 -19.27
C GLU A 116 -30.13 -36.47 -20.49
N LEU A 117 -28.92 -36.23 -21.00
CA LEU A 117 -28.38 -37.00 -22.12
C LEU A 117 -28.23 -38.47 -21.76
N TRP A 118 -27.70 -38.76 -20.57
CA TRP A 118 -27.54 -40.10 -20.06
C TRP A 118 -28.89 -40.82 -19.94
N ARG A 119 -29.92 -40.16 -19.37
CA ARG A 119 -31.28 -40.72 -19.31
C ARG A 119 -31.86 -41.01 -20.68
N LYS A 120 -31.67 -40.10 -21.66
CA LYS A 120 -32.14 -40.29 -23.04
C LYS A 120 -31.46 -41.47 -23.71
N GLU A 121 -30.15 -41.62 -23.55
CA GLU A 121 -29.39 -42.72 -24.13
C GLU A 121 -29.73 -44.05 -23.46
N ASN A 122 -29.80 -44.09 -22.12
CA ASN A 122 -30.20 -45.28 -21.38
C ASN A 122 -31.61 -45.73 -21.76
N GLY A 123 -32.55 -44.78 -21.93
CA GLY A 123 -33.90 -45.08 -22.42
C GLY A 123 -33.92 -45.67 -23.84
N LYS A 124 -33.06 -45.20 -24.75
CA LYS A 124 -32.92 -45.81 -26.10
C LYS A 124 -32.35 -47.22 -26.02
N LEU A 125 -31.34 -47.45 -25.18
CA LEU A 125 -30.75 -48.77 -24.97
C LEU A 125 -31.76 -49.74 -24.36
N GLU A 126 -32.55 -49.31 -23.38
CA GLU A 126 -33.64 -50.12 -22.81
C GLU A 126 -34.70 -50.48 -23.86
N GLN A 127 -35.09 -49.53 -24.71
CA GLN A 127 -36.02 -49.82 -25.82
C GLN A 127 -35.43 -50.83 -26.80
N TYR A 128 -34.14 -50.71 -27.11
CA TYR A 128 -33.44 -51.64 -27.99
C TYR A 128 -33.31 -53.05 -27.39
N ILE A 129 -33.01 -53.15 -26.09
CA ILE A 129 -33.01 -54.42 -25.35
C ILE A 129 -34.40 -55.07 -25.43
N LYS A 130 -35.47 -54.33 -25.13
CA LYS A 130 -36.85 -54.84 -25.22
C LYS A 130 -37.21 -55.31 -26.63
N TYR A 131 -36.76 -54.58 -27.66
CA TYR A 131 -36.96 -54.97 -29.04
C TYR A 131 -36.25 -56.30 -29.36
N LEU A 132 -34.98 -56.44 -28.97
CA LEU A 132 -34.21 -57.67 -29.17
C LEU A 132 -34.77 -58.84 -28.37
N GLU A 133 -35.24 -58.63 -27.14
CA GLU A 133 -35.90 -59.65 -26.32
C GLU A 133 -37.20 -60.13 -26.99
N ASN A 134 -38.04 -59.22 -27.47
CA ASN A 134 -39.26 -59.57 -28.18
C ASN A 134 -38.97 -60.34 -29.47
N GLU A 135 -37.97 -59.92 -30.24
CA GLU A 135 -37.58 -60.62 -31.48
C GLU A 135 -36.97 -62.00 -31.19
N ASN A 136 -36.12 -62.13 -30.16
CA ASN A 136 -35.61 -63.41 -29.72
C ASN A 136 -36.74 -64.33 -29.26
N ASN A 137 -37.70 -63.84 -28.47
CA ASN A 137 -38.87 -64.62 -28.05
C ASN A 137 -39.72 -65.05 -29.26
N ARG A 138 -39.90 -64.17 -30.25
CA ARG A 138 -40.60 -64.47 -31.50
C ARG A 138 -39.88 -65.56 -32.29
N LEU A 139 -38.56 -65.43 -32.49
CA LEU A 139 -37.74 -66.40 -33.19
C LEU A 139 -37.68 -67.74 -32.46
N SER A 140 -37.55 -67.74 -31.13
CA SER A 140 -37.64 -68.95 -30.31
C SER A 140 -39.00 -69.64 -30.45
N SER A 141 -40.09 -68.88 -30.51
CA SER A 141 -41.43 -69.43 -30.74
C SER A 141 -41.54 -70.06 -32.14
N ILE A 142 -41.05 -69.37 -33.17
CA ILE A 142 -41.02 -69.90 -34.56
C ILE A 142 -40.15 -71.14 -34.69
N LYS A 143 -39.02 -71.21 -33.97
CA LYS A 143 -38.12 -72.37 -33.97
C LYS A 143 -38.75 -73.60 -33.30
N ASN A 144 -39.66 -73.39 -32.35
CA ASN A 144 -40.38 -74.45 -31.65
C ASN A 144 -41.61 -74.95 -32.43
N ASP A 145 -42.08 -74.20 -33.43
CA ASP A 145 -43.11 -74.63 -34.37
C ASP A 145 -42.46 -75.42 -35.53
N ASP A 146 -42.32 -76.74 -35.36
CA ASP A 146 -41.75 -77.68 -36.34
C ASP A 146 -42.47 -77.73 -37.72
N ASN A 147 -43.57 -77.00 -37.91
CA ASN A 147 -44.35 -76.98 -39.16
C ASN A 147 -43.94 -75.89 -40.17
N LEU A 148 -43.07 -74.93 -39.83
CA LEU A 148 -42.72 -73.83 -40.75
C LEU A 148 -41.53 -74.12 -41.67
N SER A 149 -40.71 -75.14 -41.38
CA SER A 149 -39.57 -75.52 -42.24
C SER A 149 -39.98 -76.04 -43.63
N ARG A 150 -41.27 -76.37 -43.85
CA ARG A 150 -41.77 -76.85 -45.16
C ARG A 150 -42.28 -75.76 -46.09
N SER A 151 -42.60 -74.56 -45.59
CA SER A 151 -43.27 -73.52 -46.40
C SER A 151 -42.32 -72.49 -47.03
N LEU A 152 -41.03 -72.49 -46.70
CA LEU A 152 -40.06 -71.49 -47.19
C LEU A 152 -39.31 -71.89 -48.46
N MET A 153 -39.60 -73.08 -49.04
CA MET A 153 -38.91 -73.54 -50.26
C MET A 153 -39.51 -73.02 -51.58
N ASN A 154 -40.57 -72.20 -51.53
CA ASN A 154 -41.25 -71.68 -52.71
C ASN A 154 -41.31 -70.14 -52.74
N LEU A 155 -40.17 -69.46 -52.92
CA LEU A 155 -40.17 -68.09 -53.47
C LEU A 155 -39.01 -67.92 -54.46
N LYS A 156 -39.37 -67.80 -55.74
CA LYS A 156 -38.52 -67.44 -56.89
C LYS A 156 -37.90 -66.04 -56.74
N PRO A 157 -36.85 -65.69 -57.52
CA PRO A 157 -36.09 -64.46 -57.34
C PRO A 157 -36.84 -63.26 -57.93
N GLU A 158 -37.49 -62.47 -57.07
CA GLU A 158 -38.01 -61.13 -57.37
C GLU A 158 -37.35 -60.04 -56.51
N LYS A 159 -36.32 -60.39 -55.73
CA LYS A 159 -35.74 -59.53 -54.68
C LYS A 159 -34.69 -58.52 -55.18
N GLU A 160 -34.23 -58.59 -56.43
CA GLU A 160 -33.15 -57.71 -56.91
C GLU A 160 -33.55 -56.22 -56.93
N ILE A 161 -34.79 -55.88 -57.29
CA ILE A 161 -35.25 -54.47 -57.39
C ILE A 161 -35.46 -53.81 -56.01
N ASN A 162 -35.79 -54.59 -54.98
CA ASN A 162 -36.01 -54.06 -53.62
C ASN A 162 -34.70 -53.96 -52.82
N ILE A 163 -33.75 -54.87 -53.08
CA ILE A 163 -32.39 -54.79 -52.54
C ILE A 163 -31.67 -53.55 -53.11
N GLU A 164 -31.85 -53.25 -54.40
CA GLU A 164 -31.22 -52.09 -55.04
C GLU A 164 -31.75 -50.74 -54.50
N LYS A 165 -33.08 -50.60 -54.33
CA LYS A 165 -33.67 -49.40 -53.71
C LYS A 165 -33.25 -49.23 -52.24
N SER A 166 -33.19 -50.32 -51.48
CA SER A 166 -32.69 -50.31 -50.10
C SER A 166 -31.20 -49.95 -50.05
N ALA A 167 -30.37 -50.50 -50.94
CA ALA A 167 -28.96 -50.19 -51.02
C ALA A 167 -28.68 -48.72 -51.39
N ILE A 168 -29.49 -48.13 -52.29
CA ILE A 168 -29.40 -46.70 -52.64
C ILE A 168 -29.76 -45.81 -51.45
N PHE A 169 -30.79 -46.17 -50.67
CA PHE A 169 -31.17 -45.42 -49.47
C PHE A 169 -30.04 -45.44 -48.42
N HIS A 170 -29.51 -46.62 -48.10
CA HIS A 170 -28.38 -46.76 -47.18
C HIS A 170 -27.14 -46.03 -47.69
N LYS A 171 -26.87 -46.03 -49.00
CA LYS A 171 -25.75 -45.29 -49.59
C LYS A 171 -25.89 -43.78 -49.39
N ASN A 172 -27.09 -43.23 -49.56
CA ASN A 172 -27.36 -41.81 -49.35
C ASN A 172 -27.25 -41.44 -47.86
N GLU A 173 -27.73 -42.30 -46.96
CA GLU A 173 -27.62 -42.10 -45.51
C GLU A 173 -26.16 -42.16 -45.04
N ILE A 174 -25.38 -43.13 -45.54
CA ILE A 174 -23.93 -43.21 -45.32
C ILE A 174 -23.26 -41.94 -45.86
N HIS A 175 -23.62 -41.48 -47.05
CA HIS A 175 -23.05 -40.26 -47.63
C HIS A 175 -23.33 -39.02 -46.75
N ASN A 176 -24.56 -38.85 -46.28
CA ASN A 176 -24.91 -37.74 -45.40
C ASN A 176 -24.13 -37.80 -44.07
N ASN A 177 -24.03 -38.99 -43.47
CA ASN A 177 -23.25 -39.20 -42.25
C ASN A 177 -21.75 -38.93 -42.48
N THR A 178 -21.19 -39.30 -43.65
CA THR A 178 -19.80 -38.97 -43.99
C THR A 178 -19.57 -37.46 -44.12
N VAL A 179 -20.50 -36.72 -44.74
CA VAL A 179 -20.40 -35.26 -44.85
C VAL A 179 -20.50 -34.58 -43.49
N GLN A 180 -21.37 -35.07 -42.60
CA GLN A 180 -21.43 -34.55 -41.22
C GLN A 180 -20.16 -34.86 -40.44
N LEU A 181 -19.60 -36.06 -40.58
CA LEU A 181 -18.31 -36.42 -39.97
C LEU A 181 -17.19 -35.50 -40.44
N ASP A 182 -17.14 -35.13 -41.73
CA ASP A 182 -16.12 -34.22 -42.25
C ASP A 182 -16.30 -32.78 -41.74
N LYS A 183 -17.54 -32.32 -41.54
CA LYS A 183 -17.83 -31.04 -40.86
C LYS A 183 -17.38 -31.06 -39.40
N LEU A 184 -17.60 -32.16 -38.68
CA LEU A 184 -17.13 -32.30 -37.29
C LEU A 184 -15.61 -32.38 -37.23
N ARG A 185 -14.96 -33.09 -38.15
CA ARG A 185 -13.50 -33.18 -38.26
C ARG A 185 -12.86 -31.82 -38.51
N THR A 186 -13.41 -31.02 -39.42
CA THR A 186 -12.92 -29.65 -39.68
C THR A 186 -13.10 -28.75 -38.47
N LYS A 187 -14.24 -28.82 -37.78
CA LYS A 187 -14.48 -28.09 -36.52
C LYS A 187 -13.48 -28.49 -35.42
N ILE A 188 -13.23 -29.79 -35.25
CA ILE A 188 -12.21 -30.30 -34.32
C ILE A 188 -10.82 -29.75 -34.68
N LYS A 189 -10.47 -29.70 -35.97
CA LYS A 189 -9.17 -29.17 -36.41
C LYS A 189 -9.01 -27.68 -36.08
N ILE A 190 -10.05 -26.87 -36.29
CA ILE A 190 -10.03 -25.44 -35.95
C ILE A 190 -9.87 -25.25 -34.44
N LEU A 191 -10.69 -25.95 -33.63
CA LEU A 191 -10.62 -25.85 -32.17
C LEU A 191 -9.27 -26.31 -31.63
N LYS A 192 -8.65 -27.34 -32.21
CA LYS A 192 -7.29 -27.77 -31.85
C LYS A 192 -6.27 -26.67 -32.07
N ASN A 193 -6.29 -26.01 -33.23
CA ASN A 193 -5.38 -24.91 -33.52
C ASN A 193 -5.60 -23.72 -32.56
N GLU A 194 -6.84 -23.43 -32.19
CA GLU A 194 -7.16 -22.36 -31.22
C GLU A 194 -6.63 -22.69 -29.82
N ILE A 195 -6.79 -23.94 -29.37
CA ILE A 195 -6.22 -24.42 -28.10
C ILE A 195 -4.69 -24.32 -28.13
N GLU A 196 -4.04 -24.65 -29.25
CA GLU A 196 -2.60 -24.58 -29.40
C GLU A 196 -2.09 -23.14 -29.28
N LEU A 197 -2.73 -22.19 -29.98
CA LEU A 197 -2.43 -20.75 -29.85
C LEU A 197 -2.65 -20.24 -28.42
N LYS A 198 -3.75 -20.62 -27.77
CA LYS A 198 -4.02 -20.23 -26.37
C LYS A 198 -3.03 -20.86 -25.38
N ASN A 199 -2.51 -22.04 -25.68
CA ASN A 199 -1.46 -22.67 -24.87
C ASN A 199 -0.13 -21.94 -25.02
N GLU A 200 0.25 -21.53 -26.23
CA GLU A 200 1.45 -20.71 -26.46
C GLU A 200 1.37 -19.38 -25.70
N GLU A 201 0.24 -18.67 -25.79
CA GLU A 201 -0.02 -17.44 -25.03
C GLU A 201 0.12 -17.68 -23.51
N ASN A 202 -0.44 -18.78 -22.99
CA ASN A 202 -0.34 -19.15 -21.58
C ASN A 202 1.11 -19.45 -21.16
N VAL A 203 1.90 -20.11 -22.00
CA VAL A 203 3.32 -20.38 -21.72
C VAL A 203 4.09 -19.07 -21.63
N ASP A 204 3.84 -18.11 -22.51
CA ASP A 204 4.51 -16.81 -22.48
C ASP A 204 4.07 -15.94 -21.29
N LEU A 205 2.79 -15.97 -20.92
CA LEU A 205 2.30 -15.33 -19.70
C LEU A 205 2.95 -15.96 -18.45
N ARG A 206 3.12 -17.28 -18.41
CA ARG A 206 3.83 -17.97 -17.31
C ARG A 206 5.30 -17.55 -17.21
N LYS A 207 6.00 -17.39 -18.35
CA LYS A 207 7.38 -16.85 -18.37
C LYS A 207 7.43 -15.44 -17.80
N LYS A 208 6.52 -14.55 -18.21
CA LYS A 208 6.42 -13.18 -17.68
C LYS A 208 6.17 -13.18 -16.17
N LEU A 209 5.25 -14.03 -15.70
CA LEU A 209 4.96 -14.16 -14.27
C LEU A 209 6.18 -14.63 -13.48
N ASN A 210 6.93 -15.62 -13.97
CA ASN A 210 8.15 -16.08 -13.33
C ASN A 210 9.23 -14.99 -13.27
N ASN A 211 9.37 -14.18 -14.32
CA ASN A 211 10.32 -13.05 -14.31
C ASN A 211 9.94 -12.02 -13.23
N LEU A 212 8.66 -11.66 -13.13
CA LEU A 212 8.17 -10.75 -12.08
C LEU A 212 8.34 -11.35 -10.67
N ASP A 213 8.15 -12.66 -10.49
CA ASP A 213 8.40 -13.33 -9.21
C ASP A 213 9.89 -13.27 -8.81
N MET A 214 10.80 -13.43 -9.78
CA MET A 214 12.24 -13.28 -9.55
C MET A 214 12.62 -11.84 -9.18
N GLU A 215 12.06 -10.85 -9.87
CA GLU A 215 12.25 -9.43 -9.52
C GLU A 215 11.72 -9.12 -8.11
N ASN A 216 10.52 -9.61 -7.77
CA ASN A 216 9.95 -9.46 -6.43
C ASN A 216 10.81 -10.11 -5.35
N LYS A 217 11.35 -11.30 -5.60
CA LYS A 217 12.30 -11.96 -4.68
C LYS A 217 13.56 -11.12 -4.49
N ASN A 218 14.09 -10.51 -5.56
CA ASN A 218 15.26 -9.63 -5.48
C ASN A 218 14.94 -8.37 -4.67
N ILE A 219 13.81 -7.73 -4.91
CA ILE A 219 13.34 -6.57 -4.13
C ILE A 219 13.22 -6.93 -2.64
N ARG A 220 12.63 -8.09 -2.32
CA ARG A 220 12.53 -8.57 -0.92
C ARG A 220 13.91 -8.75 -0.29
N LYS A 221 14.88 -9.34 -0.99
CA LYS A 221 16.26 -9.46 -0.50
C LYS A 221 16.90 -8.10 -0.23
N ILE A 222 16.71 -7.14 -1.15
CA ILE A 222 17.22 -5.77 -0.98
C ILE A 222 16.58 -5.14 0.27
N ILE A 223 15.26 -5.22 0.41
CA ILE A 223 14.54 -4.71 1.60
C ILE A 223 15.08 -5.35 2.88
N SER A 224 15.26 -6.67 2.93
CA SER A 224 15.86 -7.35 4.09
C SER A 224 17.25 -6.83 4.40
N SER A 225 18.13 -6.71 3.40
CA SER A 225 19.49 -6.19 3.64
C SER A 225 19.49 -4.74 4.14
N LEU A 226 18.56 -3.91 3.64
CA LEU A 226 18.39 -2.54 4.11
C LEU A 226 17.87 -2.49 5.54
N LEU A 227 16.93 -3.37 5.91
CA LEU A 227 16.43 -3.49 7.28
C LEU A 227 17.54 -3.93 8.24
N ASP A 228 18.33 -4.93 7.86
CA ASP A 228 19.48 -5.38 8.66
C ASP A 228 20.49 -4.24 8.87
N ASN A 229 20.77 -3.45 7.83
CA ASN A 229 21.63 -2.27 7.94
C ASN A 229 21.06 -1.22 8.90
N ILE A 230 19.75 -0.92 8.81
CA ILE A 230 19.09 0.03 9.71
C ILE A 230 19.14 -0.45 11.17
N ILE A 231 18.90 -1.74 11.40
CA ILE A 231 18.97 -2.35 12.73
C ILE A 231 20.39 -2.24 13.30
N CYS A 232 21.42 -2.56 12.50
CA CYS A 232 22.81 -2.41 12.89
C CYS A 232 23.19 -0.95 13.21
N LEU A 233 22.72 0.01 12.42
CA LEU A 233 22.94 1.44 12.67
C LEU A 233 22.29 1.88 14.00
N ASN A 234 21.05 1.48 14.24
CA ASN A 234 20.33 1.81 15.48
C ASN A 234 20.91 1.12 16.71
N HIS A 235 21.47 -0.09 16.58
CA HIS A 235 22.12 -0.78 17.70
C HIS A 235 23.55 -0.29 17.97
N GLY A 236 24.27 0.21 16.95
CA GLY A 236 25.57 0.87 17.11
C GLY A 236 25.51 2.13 17.97
N GLU A 237 24.39 2.85 17.94
CA GLU A 237 24.13 4.02 18.81
C GLU A 237 23.81 3.64 20.26
N THR A 238 23.40 2.41 20.55
CA THR A 238 23.04 1.98 21.91
C THR A 238 24.11 1.12 22.61
N SER A 239 24.97 0.41 21.88
CA SER A 239 25.89 -0.56 22.50
C SER A 239 27.32 -0.05 22.73
N ASN A 240 27.82 0.89 21.93
CA ASN A 240 29.21 1.38 22.04
C ASN A 240 29.34 2.71 22.80
N ASN A 241 28.20 3.33 23.13
CA ASN A 241 28.17 4.60 23.83
C ASN A 241 28.30 4.43 25.34
N ASN A 242 27.92 3.31 25.97
CA ASN A 242 27.92 3.25 27.43
C ASN A 242 29.32 3.28 28.07
N GLU A 243 30.32 2.59 27.51
CA GLU A 243 31.70 2.63 28.05
C GLU A 243 32.42 3.94 27.72
N ASN A 244 32.25 4.44 26.49
CA ASN A 244 32.87 5.69 26.08
C ASN A 244 32.22 6.90 26.77
N ASP A 245 30.89 6.90 26.93
CA ASP A 245 30.15 7.98 27.59
C ASP A 245 30.45 8.04 29.09
N VAL A 246 30.64 6.90 29.77
CA VAL A 246 31.14 6.88 31.16
C VAL A 246 32.57 7.45 31.23
N LYS A 247 33.46 7.03 30.32
CA LYS A 247 34.84 7.51 30.28
C LYS A 247 34.97 9.00 29.95
N TRP A 248 34.09 9.53 29.09
CA TRP A 248 34.04 10.96 28.78
C TRP A 248 33.42 11.77 29.91
N LYS A 249 32.40 11.24 30.60
CA LYS A 249 31.84 11.86 31.81
C LYS A 249 32.87 11.98 32.95
N GLU A 250 33.68 10.95 33.18
CA GLU A 250 34.78 11.03 34.17
C GLU A 250 35.83 12.08 33.78
N LYS A 251 36.20 12.16 32.50
CA LYS A 251 37.14 13.19 32.01
C LYS A 251 36.59 14.60 32.16
N ILE A 252 35.29 14.80 31.91
CA ILE A 252 34.62 16.08 32.09
C ILE A 252 34.64 16.49 33.56
N ALA A 253 34.28 15.59 34.48
CA ALA A 253 34.29 15.88 35.92
C ALA A 253 35.68 16.29 36.44
N ILE A 254 36.74 15.60 36.00
CA ILE A 254 38.13 15.94 36.37
C ILE A 254 38.54 17.31 35.80
N LEU A 255 38.10 17.65 34.60
CA LEU A 255 38.39 18.95 33.99
C LEU A 255 37.63 20.08 34.70
N GLU A 256 36.39 19.86 35.10
CA GLU A 256 35.58 20.81 35.86
C GLU A 256 36.18 21.08 37.25
N GLU A 257 36.67 20.05 37.95
CA GLU A 257 37.36 20.19 39.24
C GLU A 257 38.66 21.01 39.09
N LYS A 258 39.47 20.72 38.06
CA LYS A 258 40.68 21.50 37.77
C LYS A 258 40.36 22.95 37.44
N LEU A 259 39.30 23.19 36.66
CA LEU A 259 38.87 24.54 36.31
C LEU A 259 38.41 25.32 37.54
N LEU A 260 37.73 24.65 38.47
CA LEU A 260 37.34 25.22 39.76
C LEU A 260 38.56 25.64 40.59
N ILE A 261 39.57 24.78 40.69
CA ILE A 261 40.83 25.08 41.40
C ILE A 261 41.55 26.27 40.76
N TYR A 262 41.67 26.30 39.42
CA TYR A 262 42.29 27.42 38.73
C TYR A 262 41.53 28.72 38.92
N LYS A 263 40.20 28.68 38.93
CA LYS A 263 39.38 29.86 39.19
C LYS A 263 39.58 30.38 40.61
N GLN A 264 39.64 29.48 41.58
CA GLN A 264 39.86 29.82 42.99
C GLN A 264 41.26 30.38 43.24
N GLN A 265 42.27 29.84 42.56
CA GLN A 265 43.65 30.37 42.58
C GLN A 265 43.73 31.75 41.93
N PHE A 266 43.05 31.96 40.80
CA PHE A 266 43.01 33.27 40.15
C PHE A 266 42.28 34.30 41.01
N GLU A 267 41.20 33.91 41.69
CA GLU A 267 40.50 34.76 42.66
C GLU A 267 41.39 35.09 43.88
N SER A 268 42.16 34.13 44.41
CA SER A 268 43.12 34.42 45.50
C SER A 268 44.26 35.32 45.05
N GLU A 269 44.88 35.06 43.90
CA GLU A 269 45.95 35.92 43.36
C GLU A 269 45.44 37.34 43.07
N HIS A 270 44.21 37.47 42.58
CA HIS A 270 43.58 38.76 42.37
C HIS A 270 43.32 39.49 43.69
N ASN A 271 42.85 38.79 44.72
CA ASN A 271 42.63 39.35 46.04
C ASN A 271 43.95 39.76 46.73
N ASP A 272 45.00 38.95 46.61
CA ASP A 272 46.35 39.26 47.14
C ASP A 272 46.93 40.51 46.44
N LEU A 273 46.74 40.63 45.12
CA LEU A 273 47.16 41.81 44.36
C LEU A 273 46.36 43.07 44.75
N ILE A 274 45.07 42.92 45.05
CA ILE A 274 44.22 44.01 45.55
C ILE A 274 44.72 44.46 46.93
N GLU A 275 45.04 43.52 47.82
CA GLU A 275 45.54 43.81 49.17
C GLU A 275 46.90 44.54 49.12
N ILE A 276 47.82 44.08 48.27
CA ILE A 276 49.11 44.75 48.01
C ILE A 276 48.92 46.14 47.39
N ALA A 277 47.93 46.32 46.50
CA ALA A 277 47.64 47.61 45.88
C ALA A 277 47.04 48.61 46.90
N ILE A 278 46.21 48.13 47.82
CA ILE A 278 45.64 48.93 48.91
C ILE A 278 46.74 49.36 49.90
N GLU A 279 47.69 48.46 50.22
CA GLU A 279 48.82 48.77 51.11
C GLU A 279 49.79 49.80 50.49
N LYS A 280 49.95 49.79 49.16
CA LYS A 280 50.74 50.78 48.40
C LYS A 280 50.05 52.13 48.18
N LEU A 281 48.76 52.26 48.52
CA LEU A 281 47.96 53.49 48.34
C LEU A 281 47.78 54.30 49.63
N GLN A 282 48.67 54.13 50.63
CA GLN A 282 48.80 55.13 51.68
C GLN A 282 49.36 56.44 51.09
N PRO A 283 48.72 57.61 51.32
CA PRO A 283 49.04 58.83 50.61
C PRO A 283 50.32 59.48 51.15
N SER A 284 51.38 59.53 50.32
CA SER A 284 52.45 60.52 50.45
C SER A 284 52.23 61.65 49.44
N GLU A 285 52.18 62.88 49.93
CA GLU A 285 51.71 64.13 49.31
C GLU A 285 52.42 64.65 48.02
N SER A 286 53.27 63.90 47.33
CA SER A 286 54.21 64.57 46.40
C SER A 286 53.77 64.75 44.94
N ASP A 287 53.03 63.86 44.29
CA ASP A 287 53.07 63.86 42.80
C ASP A 287 51.70 64.09 42.16
N ARG A 288 51.10 65.26 42.43
CA ARG A 288 50.31 65.92 41.37
C ARG A 288 51.33 66.58 40.45
N ILE A 289 51.36 66.19 39.17
CA ILE A 289 51.66 67.02 37.98
C ILE A 289 52.25 66.14 36.85
N LYS A 290 51.62 66.25 35.67
CA LYS A 290 51.95 65.74 34.31
C LYS A 290 51.15 64.52 33.84
N MET A 291 49.91 64.80 33.40
CA MET A 291 49.21 63.97 32.42
C MET A 291 48.95 64.82 31.16
N GLU A 292 50.02 65.17 30.45
CA GLU A 292 49.92 65.64 29.07
C GLU A 292 50.86 64.76 28.23
N ASP A 293 50.29 64.24 27.13
CA ASP A 293 50.91 63.56 25.99
C ASP A 293 51.29 62.07 26.13
N LEU A 294 50.27 61.21 25.95
CA LEU A 294 50.43 59.85 25.42
C LEU A 294 49.52 59.69 24.19
N PRO A 295 50.01 59.12 23.07
CA PRO A 295 49.24 59.04 21.84
C PRO A 295 48.10 58.02 21.94
N VAL A 296 46.89 58.43 21.55
CA VAL A 296 45.68 57.60 21.55
C VAL A 296 45.65 56.73 20.29
N GLN A 297 45.89 55.43 20.43
CA GLN A 297 45.66 54.46 19.36
C GLN A 297 44.16 54.09 19.35
N GLY A 298 43.47 54.35 18.24
CA GLY A 298 42.03 54.14 18.10
C GLY A 298 41.59 52.67 18.27
N PRO A 299 40.30 52.41 18.57
CA PRO A 299 39.81 51.07 18.85
C PRO A 299 39.91 50.15 17.62
N ILE A 300 40.44 48.94 17.85
CA ILE A 300 40.54 47.86 16.85
C ILE A 300 39.14 47.49 16.32
N PRO A 301 38.94 47.36 15.00
CA PRO A 301 37.68 46.87 14.44
C PRO A 301 37.48 45.39 14.80
N LYS A 302 36.33 45.03 15.38
CA LYS A 302 35.93 43.63 15.59
C LYS A 302 35.47 43.03 14.26
N GLU A 303 36.02 41.87 13.90
CA GLU A 303 35.50 41.05 12.80
C GLU A 303 34.07 40.55 13.14
N PRO A 304 33.19 40.42 12.14
CA PRO A 304 31.81 40.00 12.37
C PRO A 304 31.75 38.50 12.69
N ASP A 305 31.15 38.16 13.82
CA ASP A 305 30.87 36.79 14.27
C ASP A 305 29.85 36.09 13.34
N GLU A 306 30.28 35.66 12.17
CA GLU A 306 29.47 34.81 11.31
C GLU A 306 30.21 33.54 10.88
N LYS A 307 29.66 32.42 11.38
CA LYS A 307 29.73 31.03 10.92
C LYS A 307 30.70 30.11 11.63
N LEU A 308 30.28 29.55 12.77
CA LEU A 308 30.55 28.14 13.13
C LEU A 308 29.47 27.58 14.08
N PHE A 309 28.24 27.38 13.59
CA PHE A 309 27.30 26.46 14.25
C PHE A 309 26.60 25.58 13.21
N TRP A 310 27.07 24.34 13.10
CA TRP A 310 26.35 23.26 12.43
C TRP A 310 25.22 22.81 13.36
N SER A 311 23.96 23.05 12.97
CA SER A 311 22.79 22.60 13.76
C SER A 311 22.41 21.16 13.40
N PRO A 312 22.15 20.28 14.38
CA PRO A 312 21.71 18.91 14.13
C PRO A 312 20.35 18.86 13.43
N ARG A 313 20.29 18.04 12.40
CA ARG A 313 19.13 17.84 11.52
C ARG A 313 18.09 16.96 12.21
N ASN A 314 17.28 17.51 13.12
CA ASN A 314 16.06 16.86 13.63
C ASN A 314 15.04 17.89 14.12
N ASN A 315 14.37 18.58 13.18
CA ASN A 315 13.10 19.32 13.41
C ASN A 315 12.44 19.81 12.10
N GLN A 316 12.68 19.14 10.97
CA GLN A 316 12.22 19.67 9.67
C GLN A 316 10.69 19.73 9.52
N ASN A 317 9.94 18.93 10.29
CA ASN A 317 8.47 19.00 10.28
C ASN A 317 7.89 20.02 11.26
N ARG A 318 8.60 20.37 12.35
CA ARG A 318 8.15 21.42 13.28
C ARG A 318 8.45 22.83 12.77
N ASN A 319 9.22 22.99 11.69
CA ASN A 319 9.73 24.30 11.30
C ASN A 319 9.07 24.88 10.04
N ARG A 320 8.15 24.16 9.39
CA ARG A 320 7.50 24.64 8.15
C ARG A 320 6.52 25.78 8.43
N ILE A 321 5.62 25.60 9.38
CA ILE A 321 4.66 26.65 9.73
C ILE A 321 5.38 27.85 10.35
N TRP A 322 6.40 27.63 11.17
CA TRP A 322 7.25 28.70 11.72
C TRP A 322 7.92 29.58 10.66
N SER A 323 8.10 29.09 9.43
CA SER A 323 8.69 29.90 8.35
C SER A 323 7.82 31.07 7.91
N PHE A 324 6.50 31.01 8.17
CA PHE A 324 5.55 32.07 7.83
C PHE A 324 5.48 33.18 8.89
N PHE A 325 6.00 32.94 10.10
CA PHE A 325 5.92 33.89 11.21
C PHE A 325 7.21 34.70 11.37
N PRO A 326 7.12 35.99 11.76
CA PRO A 326 8.31 36.81 12.03
C PRO A 326 9.14 36.22 13.18
N LYS A 327 10.47 36.18 12.99
CA LYS A 327 11.39 35.79 14.07
C LYS A 327 11.42 36.90 15.13
N LEU A 328 10.76 36.65 16.25
CA LEU A 328 10.89 37.51 17.42
C LEU A 328 12.24 37.18 18.07
N SER A 329 13.16 38.14 18.06
CA SER A 329 14.45 38.00 18.72
C SER A 329 14.25 37.94 20.23
N LEU A 330 14.31 36.74 20.80
CA LEU A 330 14.30 36.45 22.25
C LEU A 330 15.53 36.99 23.01
N ASN A 331 16.27 37.96 22.45
CA ASN A 331 17.45 38.56 23.06
C ASN A 331 17.13 39.93 23.63
N LYS A 332 16.35 39.99 24.71
CA LYS A 332 16.32 41.16 25.61
C LYS A 332 15.83 40.90 27.04
N LEU A 333 15.69 39.63 27.45
CA LEU A 333 15.16 39.28 28.78
C LEU A 333 16.19 38.50 29.63
N ILE A 334 17.42 39.03 29.71
CA ILE A 334 18.34 38.76 30.84
C ILE A 334 19.08 40.07 31.14
N LYS A 335 18.52 40.84 32.06
CA LYS A 335 19.26 41.76 32.94
C LYS A 335 18.70 41.64 34.34
#